data_AF-A0A117V168-F1
#
_entry.id   AF-A0A117V168-F1
#
_cell.length_a   1.000
_cell.length_b   1.000
_cell.length_c   1.000
_cell.angle_alpha   90.00
_cell.angle_beta   90.00
_cell.angle_gamma   90.00
#
_symmetry.space_group_name_H-M   'P 1'
#
loop_
_entity.id
_entity.type
_entity.pdbx_description
1 polymer ?
#
loop_
_entity_poly.entity_id
_entity_poly.type
_entity_poly.pdbx_seq_one_letter_code
_entity_poly.pdbx_strand_id
1 'polypeptide(L)'
;MRKWHRWLSVFFAVVLLWIAVTGVLSQIVPLLGKGEGPREHASATGAPAFVCPPDYTCRPKPKAGDPRALVGLLHHLHSGESLGPAGVVIATLAGFAMVFFSFSGLWLYIQMWRNRKDRGLSPRWFWK
;
A
#
# COMPACT_ATOMS: atom_id res chain seq x y z
N MET A 1 16.18 23.70 -12.79
CA MET A 1 15.54 23.09 -11.59
C MET A 1 14.01 23.08 -11.64
N ARG A 2 13.29 24.21 -11.77
CA ARG A 2 11.81 24.22 -11.77
C ARG A 2 11.14 23.43 -12.90
N LYS A 3 11.66 23.48 -14.13
CA LYS A 3 11.11 22.73 -15.28
C LYS A 3 11.18 21.22 -15.05
N TRP A 4 12.34 20.71 -14.65
CA TRP A 4 12.55 19.29 -14.35
C TRP A 4 11.71 18.81 -13.16
N HIS A 5 11.67 19.59 -12.08
CA HIS A 5 10.82 19.27 -10.95
C HIS A 5 9.33 19.19 -11.35
N ARG A 6 8.83 20.12 -12.16
CA ARG A 6 7.43 20.06 -12.66
C ARG A 6 7.15 18.76 -13.41
N TRP A 7 7.98 18.41 -14.39
CA TRP A 7 7.74 17.22 -15.21
C TRP A 7 7.85 15.92 -14.42
N LEU A 8 8.87 15.81 -13.56
CA LEU A 8 9.03 14.64 -12.69
C LEU A 8 7.88 14.54 -11.68
N SER A 9 7.49 15.64 -11.03
CA SER A 9 6.41 15.63 -10.05
C SER A 9 5.07 15.25 -10.67
N VAL A 10 4.76 15.70 -11.89
CA VAL A 10 3.52 15.30 -12.58
C VAL A 10 3.53 13.79 -12.88
N PHE A 11 4.64 13.28 -13.42
CA PHE A 11 4.78 11.85 -13.71
C PHE A 11 4.66 11.00 -12.44
N PHE A 12 5.44 11.29 -11.40
CA PHE A 12 5.41 10.54 -10.15
C PHE A 12 4.09 10.72 -9.40
N ALA A 13 3.41 11.87 -9.49
CA ALA A 13 2.10 12.04 -8.87
C ALA A 13 1.06 11.05 -9.42
N VAL A 14 1.05 10.81 -10.74
CA VAL A 14 0.15 9.82 -11.35
C VAL A 14 0.48 8.41 -10.84
N VAL A 15 1.76 8.03 -10.86
CA VAL A 15 2.21 6.72 -10.38
C VAL A 15 1.90 6.52 -8.90
N LEU A 16 2.18 7.52 -8.07
CA LEU A 16 1.94 7.45 -6.63
C LEU A 16 0.45 7.44 -6.29
N LEU A 17 -0.38 8.18 -7.03
CA LEU A 17 -1.83 8.11 -6.88
C LEU A 17 -2.35 6.72 -7.23
N TRP A 18 -1.86 6.13 -8.34
CA TRP A 18 -2.21 4.77 -8.74
C TRP A 18 -1.84 3.74 -7.66
N ILE A 19 -0.61 3.78 -7.15
CA ILE A 19 -0.13 2.90 -6.07
C ILE A 19 -0.97 3.09 -4.80
N ALA A 20 -1.30 4.34 -4.43
CA ALA A 20 -2.14 4.63 -3.28
C ALA A 20 -3.55 4.06 -3.42
N VAL A 21 -4.21 4.27 -4.57
CA VAL A 21 -5.57 3.77 -4.84
C VAL A 21 -5.61 2.25 -4.80
N THR A 22 -4.70 1.58 -5.51
CA THR A 22 -4.62 0.10 -5.54
C THR A 22 -4.24 -0.49 -4.17
N GLY A 23 -3.37 0.18 -3.42
CA GLY A 23 -3.00 -0.21 -2.06
C GLY A 23 -4.18 -0.11 -1.09
N VAL A 24 -4.91 1.02 -1.11
CA VAL A 24 -6.10 1.22 -0.27
C VAL A 24 -7.20 0.21 -0.64
N LEU A 25 -7.46 -0.01 -1.93
CA LEU A 25 -8.43 -1.02 -2.37
C LEU A 25 -8.05 -2.43 -1.89
N SER A 26 -6.76 -2.76 -1.87
CA SER A 26 -6.27 -4.06 -1.37
C SER A 26 -6.60 -4.27 0.11
N GLN A 27 -6.72 -3.20 0.89
CA GLN A 27 -7.12 -3.25 2.30
C GLN A 27 -8.65 -3.21 2.48
N ILE A 28 -9.38 -2.48 1.64
CA ILE A 28 -10.84 -2.36 1.72
C ILE A 28 -11.56 -3.63 1.25
N VAL A 29 -11.12 -4.22 0.14
CA VAL A 29 -11.79 -5.37 -0.48
C VAL A 29 -11.95 -6.56 0.48
N PRO A 30 -10.93 -6.94 1.28
CA PRO A 30 -11.09 -7.97 2.30
C PRO A 30 -12.19 -7.70 3.33
N LEU A 31 -12.38 -6.42 3.70
CA LEU A 31 -13.38 -5.98 4.68
C LEU A 31 -14.81 -6.05 4.13
N LEU A 32 -14.97 -5.94 2.80
CA LEU A 32 -16.28 -6.02 2.13
C LEU A 32 -16.76 -7.46 1.93
N GLY A 33 -15.86 -8.44 1.96
CA GLY A 33 -16.26 -9.84 1.96
C GLY A 33 -17.04 -10.14 3.25
N LYS A 34 -18.26 -10.69 3.11
CA LYS A 34 -19.06 -11.14 4.26
C LYS A 34 -18.20 -12.02 5.18
N GLY A 35 -18.36 -11.78 6.49
CA GLY A 35 -17.49 -12.27 7.55
C GLY A 35 -17.07 -13.72 7.35
N GLU A 36 -15.84 -14.02 7.76
CA GLU A 36 -15.47 -15.39 8.11
C GLU A 36 -16.50 -15.83 9.17
N GLY A 37 -17.57 -16.51 8.72
CA GLY A 37 -18.30 -17.43 9.59
C GLY A 37 -17.29 -18.41 10.21
N PRO A 38 -17.64 -19.10 11.31
CA PRO A 38 -16.73 -20.01 12.00
C PRO A 38 -15.96 -20.82 10.96
N ARG A 39 -14.63 -20.90 11.10
CA ARG A 39 -13.68 -21.50 10.13
C ARG A 39 -14.18 -22.87 9.68
N GLU A 40 -15.13 -22.88 8.77
CA GLU A 40 -15.75 -24.10 8.28
C GLU A 40 -14.79 -24.57 7.22
N HIS A 41 -14.08 -25.65 7.57
CA HIS A 41 -13.46 -26.52 6.60
C HIS A 41 -14.53 -26.81 5.55
N ALA A 42 -14.41 -26.15 4.40
CA ALA A 42 -15.33 -26.36 3.30
C ALA A 42 -15.23 -27.85 2.93
N SER A 43 -16.26 -28.62 3.28
CA SER A 43 -16.42 -29.99 2.85
C SER A 43 -16.60 -30.01 1.34
N ALA A 44 -15.49 -30.07 0.61
CA ALA A 44 -15.51 -30.44 -0.79
C ALA A 44 -15.91 -31.92 -0.87
N THR A 45 -16.85 -32.24 -1.75
CA THR A 45 -17.19 -33.62 -2.11
C THR A 45 -16.01 -34.24 -2.87
N GLY A 46 -15.06 -34.80 -2.12
CA GLY A 46 -13.83 -35.41 -2.63
C GLY A 46 -12.69 -35.27 -1.63
N ALA A 47 -11.68 -36.14 -1.72
CA ALA A 47 -10.47 -35.99 -0.91
C ALA A 47 -9.80 -34.63 -1.22
N PRO A 48 -9.44 -33.83 -0.20
CA PRO A 48 -8.84 -32.52 -0.44
C PRO A 48 -7.47 -32.68 -1.13
N ALA A 49 -7.26 -31.93 -2.22
CA ALA A 49 -5.99 -31.93 -2.95
C ALA A 49 -4.80 -31.43 -2.10
N PHE A 50 -5.08 -30.69 -1.02
CA PHE A 50 -4.09 -30.22 -0.05
C PHE A 50 -4.72 -30.17 1.34
N VAL A 51 -4.13 -30.91 2.29
CA VAL A 51 -4.48 -30.85 3.71
C VAL A 51 -3.56 -29.83 4.36
N CYS A 52 -4.14 -28.84 5.04
CA CYS A 52 -3.36 -27.85 5.75
C CYS A 52 -2.54 -28.54 6.86
N PRO A 53 -1.19 -28.45 6.84
CA PRO A 53 -0.42 -29.02 7.93
C PRO A 53 -0.69 -28.27 9.24
N PRO A 54 -0.54 -28.92 10.40
CA PRO A 54 -0.95 -28.37 11.70
C PRO A 54 -0.21 -27.08 12.09
N ASP A 55 0.95 -26.83 11.50
CA ASP A 55 1.82 -25.68 11.78
C ASP A 55 1.50 -24.45 10.89
N TYR A 56 0.48 -24.56 10.03
CA TYR A 56 0.15 -23.56 9.01
C TYR A 56 -1.26 -23.00 9.20
N THR A 57 -1.43 -21.74 8.84
CA THR A 57 -2.74 -21.10 8.74
C THR A 57 -3.15 -21.00 7.27
N CYS A 58 -3.88 -22.01 6.80
CA CYS A 58 -4.38 -22.00 5.42
C CYS A 58 -5.67 -21.19 5.33
N ARG A 59 -5.71 -20.21 4.43
CA ARG A 59 -6.96 -19.52 4.06
C ARG A 59 -7.56 -20.17 2.81
N PRO A 60 -8.86 -20.49 2.81
CA PRO A 60 -9.53 -20.98 1.62
C PRO A 60 -9.50 -19.91 0.52
N LYS A 61 -9.29 -20.35 -0.73
CA LYS A 61 -9.31 -19.45 -1.88
C LYS A 61 -10.74 -18.87 -2.04
N PRO A 62 -10.89 -17.55 -2.24
CA PRO A 62 -12.19 -16.94 -2.48
C PRO A 62 -12.91 -17.58 -3.68
N LYS A 63 -14.22 -17.79 -3.55
CA LYS A 63 -15.06 -18.33 -4.63
C LYS A 63 -15.29 -17.27 -5.72
N ALA A 64 -15.68 -17.69 -6.92
CA ALA A 64 -16.07 -16.77 -7.99
C ALA A 64 -17.24 -15.89 -7.54
N GLY A 65 -17.11 -14.57 -7.72
CA GLY A 65 -18.06 -13.57 -7.24
C GLY A 65 -17.78 -12.99 -5.85
N ASP A 66 -16.82 -13.55 -5.09
CA ASP A 66 -16.33 -12.93 -3.85
C ASP A 66 -15.39 -11.75 -4.18
N PRO A 67 -15.64 -10.53 -3.66
CA PRO A 67 -14.75 -9.39 -3.84
C PRO A 67 -13.29 -9.70 -3.50
N ARG A 68 -13.03 -10.58 -2.51
CA ARG A 68 -11.69 -11.00 -2.10
C ARG A 68 -10.87 -11.64 -3.22
N ALA A 69 -11.52 -12.17 -4.26
CA ALA A 69 -10.83 -12.68 -5.44
C ALA A 69 -10.04 -11.59 -6.20
N LEU A 70 -10.42 -10.31 -6.05
CA LEU A 70 -9.74 -9.17 -6.68
C LEU A 70 -8.42 -8.80 -6.01
N VAL A 71 -8.17 -9.25 -4.78
CA VAL A 71 -6.99 -8.86 -4.00
C VAL A 71 -5.70 -9.24 -4.73
N GLY A 72 -5.64 -10.41 -5.37
CA GLY A 72 -4.47 -10.82 -6.16
C GLY A 72 -4.20 -9.88 -7.34
N LEU A 73 -5.25 -9.52 -8.08
CA LEU A 73 -5.15 -8.56 -9.19
C LEU A 73 -4.67 -7.19 -8.70
N LEU A 74 -5.22 -6.70 -7.59
CA LEU A 74 -4.83 -5.43 -6.99
C LEU A 74 -3.35 -5.42 -6.57
N HIS A 75 -2.83 -6.53 -6.05
CA HIS A 75 -1.40 -6.65 -5.72
C HIS A 75 -0.50 -6.59 -6.97
N HIS A 76 -0.88 -7.23 -8.07
CA HIS A 76 -0.11 -7.14 -9.32
C HIS A 76 -0.15 -5.71 -9.93
N LEU A 77 -1.29 -5.02 -9.83
CA LEU A 77 -1.43 -3.63 -10.28
C LEU A 77 -0.63 -2.66 -9.39
N HIS A 78 -0.62 -2.90 -8.07
CA HIS A 78 0.09 -2.08 -7.09
C HIS A 78 1.62 -2.24 -7.19
N SER A 79 2.10 -3.47 -7.33
CA SER A 79 3.53 -3.79 -7.48
C SER A 79 4.11 -3.35 -8.83
N GLY A 80 3.24 -3.08 -9.82
CA GLY A 80 3.65 -2.74 -11.19
C GLY A 80 4.01 -3.97 -12.04
N GLU A 81 3.85 -5.18 -11.52
CA GLU A 81 4.11 -6.43 -12.25
C GLU A 81 3.23 -6.58 -13.50
N SER A 82 2.02 -5.99 -13.50
CA SER A 82 1.14 -5.96 -14.67
C SER A 82 1.73 -5.24 -15.88
N LEU A 83 2.72 -4.36 -15.67
CA LEU A 83 3.45 -3.64 -16.71
C LEU A 83 4.82 -4.26 -17.00
N GLY A 84 5.11 -5.44 -16.42
CA GLY A 84 6.38 -6.14 -16.55
C GLY A 84 7.53 -5.49 -15.76
N PRO A 85 8.79 -5.84 -16.07
CA PRO A 85 9.96 -5.41 -15.31
C PRO A 85 10.11 -3.89 -15.19
N ALA A 86 9.75 -3.15 -16.24
CA ALA A 86 9.80 -1.68 -16.23
C ALA A 86 8.84 -1.07 -15.20
N GLY A 87 7.63 -1.61 -15.08
CA GLY A 87 6.65 -1.18 -14.08
C GLY A 87 7.15 -1.39 -12.66
N VAL A 88 7.72 -2.56 -12.40
CA VAL A 88 8.31 -2.90 -11.09
C VAL A 88 9.45 -1.94 -10.73
N VAL A 89 10.35 -1.63 -11.67
CA VAL A 89 11.44 -0.68 -11.43
C VAL A 89 10.88 0.72 -11.12
N ILE A 90 9.91 1.20 -11.90
CA ILE A 90 9.29 2.51 -11.69
C ILE A 90 8.61 2.58 -10.31
N ALA A 91 7.82 1.56 -9.96
CA ALA A 91 7.14 1.48 -8.66
C ALA A 91 8.14 1.44 -7.49
N THR A 92 9.23 0.70 -7.64
CA THR A 92 10.31 0.60 -6.65
C THR A 92 11.00 1.95 -6.43
N LEU A 93 11.37 2.64 -7.52
CA LEU A 93 11.98 3.98 -7.43
C LEU A 93 11.03 5.01 -6.84
N ALA A 94 9.74 4.94 -7.18
CA ALA A 94 8.71 5.79 -6.58
C ALA A 94 8.58 5.54 -5.07
N GLY A 95 8.69 4.28 -4.63
CA GLY A 95 8.74 3.91 -3.22
C GLY A 95 9.94 4.50 -2.49
N PHE A 96 11.14 4.36 -3.04
CA PHE A 96 12.35 4.98 -2.48
C PHE A 96 12.24 6.51 -2.40
N ALA A 97 11.70 7.15 -3.44
CA ALA A 97 11.46 8.58 -3.43
C ALA A 97 10.48 8.98 -2.32
N MET A 98 9.38 8.24 -2.15
CA MET A 98 8.41 8.50 -1.08
C MET A 98 9.06 8.38 0.30
N VAL A 99 9.82 7.32 0.56
CA VAL A 99 10.56 7.13 1.81
C VAL A 99 11.47 8.32 2.09
N PHE A 100 12.30 8.71 1.12
CA PHE A 100 13.19 9.87 1.24
C PHE A 100 12.44 11.17 1.54
N PHE A 101 11.36 11.46 0.81
CA PHE A 101 10.58 12.68 1.01
C PHE A 101 9.82 12.70 2.34
N SER A 102 9.31 11.55 2.81
CA SER A 102 8.69 11.42 4.13
C SER A 102 9.69 11.69 5.24
N PHE A 103 10.88 11.09 5.19
CA PHE A 103 11.92 11.33 6.19
C PHE A 103 12.46 12.76 6.16
N SER A 104 12.77 13.29 4.98
CA SER A 104 13.29 14.67 4.84
C SER A 104 12.26 15.72 5.25
N GLY A 105 10.99 15.54 4.88
CA GLY A 105 9.89 16.42 5.31
C GLY A 105 9.70 16.42 6.83
N LEU A 106 9.70 15.24 7.45
CA LEU A 106 9.60 15.10 8.91
C LEU A 106 10.82 15.71 9.61
N TRP A 107 12.01 15.49 9.08
CA TRP A 107 13.24 16.08 9.61
C TRP A 107 13.21 17.61 9.57
N LEU A 108 12.82 18.20 8.44
CA LEU A 108 12.66 19.65 8.31
C LEU A 108 11.62 20.19 9.31
N TYR A 109 10.51 19.48 9.49
CA TYR A 109 9.51 19.82 10.49
C TYR A 109 10.10 19.85 11.91
N ILE A 110 10.84 18.81 12.30
CA ILE A 110 11.53 18.72 13.60
C ILE A 110 12.56 19.84 13.75
N GLN A 111 13.34 20.13 12.71
CA GLN A 111 14.33 21.21 12.73
C GLN A 111 13.67 22.57 12.98
N MET A 112 12.57 22.87 12.27
CA MET A 112 11.79 24.09 12.47
C MET A 112 11.17 24.16 13.88
N TRP A 113 10.69 23.02 14.39
CA TRP A 113 10.15 22.91 15.75
C TRP A 113 11.21 23.23 16.82
N ARG A 114 12.41 22.65 16.70
CA ARG A 114 13.54 22.91 17.62
C ARG A 114 13.96 24.38 17.58
N ASN A 115 14.13 24.94 16.38
CA ASN A 115 14.49 26.34 16.21
C ASN A 115 13.46 27.31 16.84
N ARG A 116 12.16 26.97 16.83
CA ARG A 116 11.14 27.78 17.54
C ARG A 116 11.27 27.70 19.04
N LYS A 117 11.48 26.49 19.57
CA LYS A 117 11.73 26.29 21.00
C LYS A 117 12.92 27.13 21.47
N ASP A 118 14.01 27.11 20.72
CA ASP A 118 15.24 27.86 21.06
C ASP A 118 15.02 29.38 21.02
N ARG A 119 14.08 29.85 20.19
CA ARG A 119 13.69 31.26 20.08
C ARG A 119 12.54 31.67 21.02
N GLY A 120 12.10 30.80 21.93
CA GLY A 120 11.00 31.07 22.85
C GLY A 120 9.64 31.26 22.17
N LEU A 121 9.48 30.83 20.92
CA LEU A 121 8.23 30.94 20.18
C LEU A 121 7.27 29.84 20.61
N SER A 122 5.96 30.15 20.62
CA SER A 122 4.94 29.19 21.05
C SER A 122 4.98 27.88 20.22
N PRO A 123 4.96 26.71 20.88
CA PRO A 123 4.93 25.40 20.22
C PRO A 123 3.50 25.10 19.76
N ARG A 124 3.18 25.43 18.50
CA ARG A 124 1.86 25.19 17.91
C ARG A 124 2.01 24.23 16.74
N TRP A 125 1.18 23.19 16.72
CA TRP A 125 1.11 22.22 15.62
C TRP A 125 0.52 22.93 14.40
N PHE A 126 1.25 22.93 13.27
CA PHE A 126 0.80 23.51 12.00
C PHE A 126 0.59 25.05 12.01
N TRP A 127 1.47 25.78 12.73
CA TRP A 127 1.73 27.23 12.70
C TRP A 127 0.61 28.11 12.11
N LYS A 128 -0.35 28.47 12.97
CA LYS A 128 -0.87 29.84 13.12
C LYS A 128 -0.47 30.35 14.49
#